data_AF-A0A9E6CSN8-F1
#
_entry.id   AF-A0A9E6CSN8-F1
#
_cell.length_a   1.000
_cell.length_b   1.000
_cell.length_c   1.000
_cell.angle_alpha   90.00
_cell.angle_beta   90.00
_cell.angle_gamma   90.00
#
_symmetry.space_group_name_H-M   'P 1'
#
loop_
_entity.id
_entity.type
_entity.pdbx_description
1 polymer ?
#
loop_
_entity_poly.entity_id
_entity_poly.type
_entity_poly.pdbx_seq_one_letter_code
_entity_poly.pdbx_strand_id
1 'polypeptide(L)' 'MAGAIIIVVVLLAFPIIVGLSTAGIASLLGHLLYRDADERHAKSELRELNI' A
#
# COMPACT_ATOMS: atom_id res chain seq x y z
N MET A 1 9.63 -36.30 -5.05
CA MET A 1 9.86 -35.06 -5.84
C MET A 1 8.89 -33.93 -5.54
N ALA A 2 7.63 -34.20 -5.16
CA ALA A 2 6.64 -33.16 -4.86
C ALA A 2 7.11 -32.10 -3.83
N GLY A 3 7.78 -32.52 -2.75
CA GLY A 3 8.30 -31.58 -1.74
C GLY A 3 9.29 -30.55 -2.30
N ALA A 4 10.21 -30.96 -3.17
CA ALA A 4 11.17 -30.04 -3.79
C ALA A 4 10.48 -29.02 -4.71
N ILE A 5 9.44 -29.45 -5.44
CA ILE A 5 8.65 -28.58 -6.31
C ILE A 5 7.94 -27.50 -5.49
N ILE A 6 7.32 -27.88 -4.37
CA ILE A 6 6.63 -26.95 -3.46
C ILE A 6 7.60 -25.89 -2.95
N ILE A 7 8.80 -26.30 -2.52
CA ILE A 7 9.83 -25.37 -2.00
C ILE A 7 10.22 -24.34 -3.06
N VAL A 8 10.48 -24.79 -4.30
CA VAL A 8 10.84 -23.87 -5.40
C VAL A 8 9.72 -22.88 -5.69
N VAL A 9 8.46 -23.34 -5.75
CA VAL A 9 7.30 -22.46 -5.97
C VAL A 9 7.18 -21.41 -4.86
N VAL A 10 7.32 -21.82 -3.61
CA VAL A 10 7.23 -20.90 -2.46
C VAL A 10 8.36 -19.86 -2.50
N LEU A 11 9.59 -20.28 -2.80
CA LEU A 11 10.73 -19.37 -2.87
C LEU A 11 10.57 -18.31 -3.97
N LEU A 12 10.00 -18.68 -5.11
CA LEU A 12 9.73 -17.73 -6.20
C LEU A 12 8.55 -16.80 -5.89
N ALA A 13 7.51 -17.31 -5.23
CA ALA A 13 6.32 -16.53 -4.90
C ALA A 13 6.55 -15.57 -3.72
N PHE A 14 7.37 -15.95 -2.74
CA PHE A 14 7.61 -15.19 -1.52
C PHE A 14 8.01 -13.72 -1.74
N PRO A 15 9.05 -13.37 -2.53
CA PRO A 15 9.44 -11.97 -2.71
C PRO A 15 8.36 -11.13 -3.39
N ILE A 16 7.57 -11.74 -4.28
CA ILE A 16 6.48 -11.06 -4.99
C ILE A 16 5.33 -10.78 -4.02
N ILE A 17 4.89 -11.79 -3.26
CA ILE A 17 3.78 -11.66 -2.32
C ILE A 17 4.13 -10.65 -1.23
N VAL A 18 5.31 -10.80 -0.62
CA VAL A 18 5.74 -9.92 0.47
C VAL A 18 6.01 -8.51 -0.06
N GLY A 19 6.72 -8.37 -1.17
CA GLY A 19 7.04 -7.08 -1.76
C GLY A 19 5.81 -6.30 -2.25
N LEU A 20 4.81 -6.97 -2.84
CA LEU A 20 3.58 -6.30 -3.29
C LEU A 20 2.58 -6.07 -2.16
N SER A 21 2.56 -6.92 -1.13
CA SER A 21 1.66 -6.72 0.02
C SER A 21 1.91 -5.41 0.75
N THR A 22 3.18 -4.98 0.84
CA THR A 22 3.54 -3.72 1.49
C THR A 22 3.10 -2.51 0.67
N ALA A 23 3.17 -2.59 -0.67
CA ALA A 23 2.63 -1.57 -1.55
C ALA A 23 1.11 -1.42 -1.40
N GLY A 24 0.38 -2.54 -1.27
CA GLY A 24 -1.06 -2.51 -1.00
C GLY A 24 -1.41 -1.84 0.34
N ILE A 25 -0.68 -2.19 1.41
CA ILE A 25 -0.85 -1.57 2.73
C ILE A 25 -0.52 -0.08 2.69
N ALA A 26 0.58 0.30 2.05
CA ALA A 26 0.98 1.69 1.91
C ALA A 26 -0.05 2.52 1.12
N SER A 27 -0.60 1.95 0.04
CA SER A 27 -1.68 2.58 -0.72
C SER A 27 -2.95 2.78 0.11
N LEU A 28 -3.36 1.75 0.86
CA LEU A 28 -4.52 1.83 1.74
C LEU A 28 -4.34 2.91 2.82
N LEU A 29 -3.20 2.88 3.52
CA LEU A 29 -2.90 3.87 4.55
C LEU A 29 -2.80 5.28 3.96
N GLY A 30 -2.13 5.44 2.83
CA GLY A 30 -2.03 6.71 2.12
C GLY A 30 -3.41 7.27 1.76
N HIS A 31 -4.32 6.44 1.25
CA HIS A 31 -5.69 6.85 0.93
C HIS A 31 -6.48 7.29 2.18
N LEU A 32 -6.39 6.53 3.27
CA LEU A 32 -7.08 6.85 4.52
C LEU A 32 -6.56 8.17 5.13
N LEU A 33 -5.25 8.35 5.15
CA LEU A 33 -4.61 9.56 5.64
C LEU A 33 -4.92 10.77 4.76
N TYR A 34 -4.97 10.59 3.44
CA TYR A 34 -5.36 11.65 2.52
C TYR A 34 -6.80 12.11 2.78
N ARG A 35 -7.73 11.18 2.98
CA ARG A 35 -9.13 11.52 3.29
C ARG A 35 -9.26 12.27 4.61
N ASP A 36 -8.58 11.79 5.65
CA ASP A 36 -8.56 12.45 6.96
C ASP A 36 -7.92 13.86 6.89
N ALA A 37 -6.85 14.02 6.10
CA ALA A 37 -6.26 15.32 5.85
C ALA A 37 -7.23 16.27 5.13
N ASP A 38 -7.92 15.82 4.08
CA ASP A 38 -8.89 16.66 3.35
C ASP A 38 -10.05 17.11 4.26
N GLU A 39 -10.57 16.22 5.11
CA GLU A 39 -11.61 16.56 6.08
C GLU A 39 -11.14 17.62 7.09
N ARG A 40 -9.91 17.50 7.61
CA ARG A 40 -9.31 18.47 8.55
C ARG A 40 -9.01 19.81 7.90
N HIS A 41 -8.63 19.80 6.62
CA HIS A 41 -8.27 21.00 5.86
C HIS A 41 -9.44 21.59 5.08
N ALA A 42 -10.66 21.02 5.18
CA ALA A 42 -11.83 21.43 4.41
C ALA A 42 -12.22 22.91 4.53
N LYS A 43 -11.88 23.55 5.67
CA LYS A 43 -12.12 24.98 5.94
C LYS A 43 -10.85 25.82 5.96
N SER A 44 -9.73 25.26 5.50
CA SER A 44 -8.46 25.96 5.48
C SER A 44 -8.40 26.91 4.29
N GLU A 45 -8.10 28.17 4.57
CA GLU A 45 -7.84 29.21 3.55
C GLU A 45 -6.65 28.84 2.63
N LEU A 46 -5.76 27.95 3.11
CA LEU A 46 -4.62 27.44 2.35
C LEU A 46 -5.01 26.37 1.31
N ARG A 47 -6.22 25.81 1.37
CA ARG A 47 -6.70 24.77 0.44
C ARG A 47 -6.83 25.32 -0.98
N GLU A 48 -7.24 26.58 -1.12
CA GLU A 48 -7.42 27.25 -2.43
C GLU A 48 -6.08 27.61 -3.09
N LEU A 49 -5.00 27.67 -2.30
CA LEU A 49 -3.65 27.99 -2.75
C LEU A 49 -2.82 26.74 -3.10
N ASN A 50 -3.33 25.55 -2.78
CA ASN A 50 -2.66 24.26 -3.03
C ASN A 50 -3.05 23.73 -4.43
N ILE A 51 -2.57 24.43 -5.46
CA ILE A 51 -2.60 24.02 -6.88
C ILE A 51 -1.39 23.16 -7.23
#